data_AF-X0WWF0-F1
#
_entry.id   AF-X0WWF0-F1
#
_cell.length_a   1.000
_cell.length_b   1.000
_cell.length_c   1.000
_cell.angle_alpha   90.00
_cell.angle_beta   90.00
_cell.angle_gamma   90.00
#
_symmetry.space_group_name_H-M   'P 1'
#
loop_
_entity.id
_entity.type
_entity.pdbx_description
1 polymer ?
#
loop_
_entity_poly.entity_id
_entity_poly.type
_entity_poly.pdbx_seq_one_letter_code
_entity_poly.pdbx_strand_id
1 'polypeptide(L)'
;PAEYITAFLITHAGQLEKVANAVAECRRLGINVLPPDINRSQASFSIEKGEDSTPAIRFGLAAIKNVGMGAIEPIIAEQSKGGEFKSIEDLCRRANLRGVNKRVMESLIKVGALDSLGNRGALLQSVDRILSLAQREQRLRESGQSTMFDLWGEAMPVPLSSLELEAADIPTREKLVWEKELMGVYLSEHPFSPFANKIDSGTLCGQIDAELAGQTVSVAGMVASVRYLFTKDGRPFASAVL
;
A
#
# COMPACT_ATOMS: atom_id res chain seq x y z
N PRO A 1 -2.36 -23.10 4.12
CA PRO A 1 -2.74 -22.37 2.87
C PRO A 1 -2.14 -20.96 2.78
N ALA A 2 -2.18 -20.19 3.87
CA ALA A 2 -1.59 -18.85 3.93
C ALA A 2 -0.08 -18.86 3.63
N GLU A 3 0.64 -19.89 4.08
CA GLU A 3 2.07 -20.10 3.83
C GLU A 3 2.38 -20.27 2.36
N TYR A 4 1.59 -21.11 1.67
CA TYR A 4 1.73 -21.36 0.24
C TYR A 4 1.46 -20.09 -0.58
N ILE A 5 0.37 -19.37 -0.28
CA ILE A 5 0.02 -18.14 -1.00
C ILE A 5 1.06 -17.04 -0.72
N THR A 6 1.57 -16.95 0.51
CA THR A 6 2.65 -16.03 0.84
C THR A 6 3.91 -16.34 0.02
N ALA A 7 4.33 -17.60 -0.07
CA ALA A 7 5.48 -18.00 -0.90
C ALA A 7 5.24 -17.67 -2.39
N PHE A 8 4.02 -17.88 -2.89
CA PHE A 8 3.63 -17.49 -4.24
C PHE A 8 3.74 -15.97 -4.47
N LEU A 9 3.22 -15.17 -3.53
CA LEU A 9 3.28 -13.71 -3.56
C LEU A 9 4.72 -13.19 -3.51
N ILE A 10 5.58 -13.78 -2.69
CA ILE A 10 7.02 -13.44 -2.63
C ILE A 10 7.67 -13.68 -4.00
N THR A 11 7.40 -14.83 -4.62
CA THR A 11 8.00 -15.22 -5.91
C THR A 11 7.53 -14.33 -7.06
N HIS A 12 6.31 -13.80 -6.97
CA HIS A 12 5.65 -13.03 -8.02
C HIS A 12 5.43 -11.55 -7.66
N ALA A 13 6.14 -11.02 -6.66
CA ALA A 13 5.93 -9.68 -6.12
C ALA A 13 5.97 -8.56 -7.19
N GLY A 14 6.80 -8.72 -8.22
CA GLY A 14 6.91 -7.77 -9.34
C GLY A 14 5.83 -7.89 -10.42
N GLN A 15 4.92 -8.87 -10.33
CA GLN A 15 3.89 -9.15 -11.32
C GLN A 15 2.51 -8.82 -10.76
N LEU A 16 2.09 -7.55 -10.92
CA LEU A 16 0.87 -7.01 -10.31
C LEU A 16 -0.41 -7.83 -10.63
N GLU A 17 -0.51 -8.41 -11.82
CA GLU A 17 -1.64 -9.27 -12.19
C GLU A 17 -1.69 -10.56 -11.36
N LYS A 18 -0.53 -11.19 -11.13
CA LYS A 18 -0.44 -12.40 -10.30
C LYS A 18 -0.68 -12.09 -8.83
N VAL A 19 -0.18 -10.95 -8.35
CA VAL A 19 -0.49 -10.45 -7.01
C VAL A 19 -2.00 -10.26 -6.87
N ALA A 20 -2.65 -9.63 -7.85
CA ALA A 20 -4.10 -9.43 -7.83
C ALA A 20 -4.89 -10.74 -7.77
N ASN A 21 -4.52 -11.72 -8.58
CA ASN A 21 -5.17 -13.03 -8.58
C ASN A 21 -4.98 -13.76 -7.24
N ALA A 22 -3.77 -13.72 -6.66
CA ALA A 22 -3.49 -14.32 -5.37
C ALA A 22 -4.26 -13.64 -4.23
N VAL A 23 -4.39 -12.30 -4.25
CA VAL A 23 -5.19 -11.56 -3.26
C VAL A 23 -6.69 -11.87 -3.41
N ALA A 24 -7.20 -12.03 -4.64
CA ALA A 24 -8.58 -12.47 -4.85
C ALA A 24 -8.82 -13.87 -4.28
N GLU A 25 -7.85 -14.78 -4.45
CA GLU A 25 -7.92 -16.12 -3.87
C GLU A 25 -7.82 -16.10 -2.33
N CYS A 26 -6.98 -15.25 -1.75
CA CYS A 26 -6.95 -15.01 -0.31
C CYS A 26 -8.33 -14.62 0.22
N ARG A 27 -9.03 -13.69 -0.45
CA ARG A 27 -10.40 -13.29 -0.07
C ARG A 27 -11.38 -14.45 -0.14
N ARG A 28 -11.33 -15.25 -1.21
CA ARG A 28 -12.17 -16.43 -1.38
C ARG A 28 -11.97 -17.45 -0.26
N LEU A 29 -10.74 -17.57 0.23
CA LEU A 29 -10.34 -18.46 1.33
C LEU A 29 -10.49 -17.84 2.73
N GLY A 30 -10.95 -16.59 2.84
CA GLY A 30 -11.07 -15.88 4.12
C GLY A 30 -9.72 -15.53 4.76
N ILE A 31 -8.64 -15.47 3.97
CA ILE A 31 -7.30 -15.05 4.42
C ILE A 31 -7.17 -13.54 4.22
N ASN A 32 -6.96 -12.81 5.31
CA ASN A 32 -6.81 -11.36 5.25
C ASN A 32 -5.46 -10.97 4.64
N VAL A 33 -5.50 -10.01 3.72
CA VAL A 33 -4.30 -9.36 3.17
C VAL A 33 -4.29 -7.92 3.64
N LEU A 34 -3.32 -7.60 4.48
CA LEU A 34 -3.22 -6.31 5.16
C LEU A 34 -2.38 -5.33 4.33
N PRO A 35 -2.72 -4.03 4.35
CA PRO A 35 -2.00 -3.01 3.59
C PRO A 35 -0.53 -2.91 4.04
N PRO A 36 0.35 -2.35 3.19
CA PRO A 36 1.72 -2.07 3.62
C PRO A 36 1.74 -1.04 4.76
N ASP A 37 2.68 -1.19 5.68
CA ASP A 37 2.94 -0.22 6.77
C ASP A 37 4.45 -0.23 7.07
N ILE A 38 5.09 0.93 7.06
CA ILE A 38 6.52 1.09 7.30
C ILE A 38 6.97 0.54 8.67
N ASN A 39 6.06 0.48 9.63
CA ASN A 39 6.32 0.00 10.98
C ASN A 39 6.08 -1.51 11.15
N ARG A 40 5.39 -2.18 10.22
CA ARG A 40 4.98 -3.59 10.37
C ARG A 40 5.43 -4.48 9.20
N SER A 41 5.43 -3.94 7.99
CA SER A 41 5.77 -4.67 6.77
C SER A 41 7.25 -5.00 6.69
N GLN A 42 7.52 -6.18 6.14
CA GLN A 42 8.84 -6.58 5.69
C GLN A 42 9.06 -6.17 4.22
N ALA A 43 10.28 -6.40 3.70
CA ALA A 43 10.59 -6.10 2.31
C ALA A 43 9.73 -6.95 1.37
N SER A 44 9.63 -8.25 1.68
CA SER A 44 8.75 -9.22 1.02
C SER A 44 7.44 -9.39 1.78
N PHE A 45 6.46 -10.05 1.15
CA PHE A 45 5.24 -10.47 1.85
C PHE A 45 5.58 -11.32 3.07
N SER A 46 4.83 -11.14 4.15
CA SER A 46 5.07 -11.83 5.42
C SER A 46 3.75 -12.23 6.07
N ILE A 47 3.79 -13.24 6.93
CA ILE A 47 2.62 -13.71 7.68
C ILE A 47 2.70 -13.11 9.08
N GLU A 48 1.60 -12.54 9.52
CA GLU A 48 1.42 -12.04 10.88
C GLU A 48 0.12 -12.58 11.47
N LYS A 49 -0.03 -12.45 12.80
CA LYS A 49 -1.29 -12.78 13.47
C LYS A 49 -2.25 -11.61 13.30
N GLY A 50 -3.39 -11.86 12.68
CA GLY A 50 -4.50 -10.91 12.59
C GLY A 50 -5.23 -10.76 13.94
N GLU A 51 -6.21 -9.84 13.97
CA GLU A 51 -6.97 -9.48 15.17
C GLU A 51 -7.65 -10.68 15.85
N ASP A 52 -8.17 -11.62 15.05
CA ASP A 52 -8.86 -12.82 15.54
C ASP A 52 -7.93 -14.04 15.72
N SER A 53 -6.61 -13.82 15.86
CA SER A 53 -5.59 -14.88 15.81
C SER A 53 -5.57 -15.70 14.51
N THR A 54 -6.25 -15.23 13.48
CA THR A 54 -6.20 -15.81 12.12
C THR A 54 -4.92 -15.35 11.41
N PRO A 55 -4.26 -16.21 10.63
CA PRO A 55 -3.09 -15.81 9.87
C PRO A 55 -3.48 -14.79 8.81
N ALA A 56 -2.81 -13.64 8.82
CA ALA A 56 -2.96 -12.58 7.83
C ALA A 56 -1.65 -12.38 7.07
N ILE A 57 -1.76 -12.02 5.80
CA ILE A 57 -0.61 -11.75 4.93
C ILE A 57 -0.41 -10.23 4.88
N ARG A 58 0.73 -9.74 5.37
CA ARG A 58 1.12 -8.33 5.28
C ARG A 58 1.77 -8.06 3.92
N PHE A 59 1.32 -7.01 3.25
CA PHE A 59 1.89 -6.60 1.96
C PHE A 59 3.36 -6.22 2.10
N GLY A 60 4.20 -6.75 1.21
CA GLY A 60 5.64 -6.46 1.18
C GLY A 60 5.94 -5.09 0.59
N LEU A 61 6.79 -4.30 1.23
CA LEU A 61 7.11 -2.94 0.78
C LEU A 61 7.80 -2.92 -0.60
N ALA A 62 8.63 -3.91 -0.92
CA ALA A 62 9.29 -4.02 -2.22
C ALA A 62 8.38 -4.54 -3.33
N ALA A 63 7.16 -4.99 -3.01
CA ALA A 63 6.15 -5.37 -4.00
C ALA A 63 5.37 -4.14 -4.54
N ILE A 64 5.54 -2.97 -3.91
CA ILE A 64 4.94 -1.72 -4.37
C ILE A 64 5.65 -1.24 -5.63
N LYS A 65 4.90 -0.91 -6.68
CA LYS A 65 5.45 -0.35 -7.91
C LYS A 65 6.32 0.88 -7.61
N ASN A 66 7.48 0.94 -8.25
CA ASN A 66 8.54 1.94 -8.07
C ASN A 66 9.38 1.79 -6.79
N VAL A 67 9.05 0.89 -5.88
CA VAL A 67 9.79 0.67 -4.63
C VAL A 67 10.72 -0.53 -4.82
N GLY A 68 12.03 -0.32 -4.62
CA GLY A 68 13.04 -1.37 -4.74
C GLY A 68 13.59 -1.81 -3.38
N MET A 69 14.14 -3.04 -3.32
CA MET A 69 14.76 -3.61 -2.11
C MET A 69 15.78 -2.65 -1.47
N GLY A 70 16.70 -2.08 -2.27
CA GLY A 70 17.74 -1.19 -1.78
C GLY A 70 17.22 0.12 -1.16
N ALA A 71 15.97 0.52 -1.42
CA ALA A 71 15.36 1.66 -0.77
C ALA A 71 14.77 1.30 0.61
N ILE A 72 14.32 0.06 0.79
CA ILE A 72 13.53 -0.38 1.93
C ILE A 72 14.35 -1.13 2.97
N GLU A 73 15.33 -1.95 2.55
CA GLU A 73 16.18 -2.71 3.48
C GLU A 73 16.81 -1.84 4.58
N PRO A 74 17.35 -0.64 4.29
CA PRO A 74 17.90 0.22 5.34
C PRO A 74 16.83 0.75 6.31
N ILE A 75 15.59 0.93 5.85
CA ILE A 75 14.48 1.41 6.68
C ILE A 75 14.04 0.31 7.65
N ILE A 76 13.87 -0.92 7.14
CA ILE A 76 13.50 -2.08 7.96
C ILE A 76 14.60 -2.38 8.98
N ALA A 77 15.86 -2.33 8.56
CA ALA A 77 17.00 -2.56 9.46
C ALA A 77 17.03 -1.55 10.62
N GLU A 78 16.67 -0.28 10.36
CA GLU A 78 16.55 0.74 11.40
C GLU A 78 15.33 0.52 12.30
N GLN A 79 14.17 0.18 11.72
CA GLN A 79 12.96 -0.14 12.47
C GLN A 79 13.18 -1.33 13.42
N SER A 80 13.88 -2.37 12.96
CA SER A 80 14.17 -3.56 13.78
C SER A 80 15.11 -3.27 14.95
N LYS A 81 15.96 -2.23 14.82
CA LYS A 81 16.93 -1.83 15.86
C LYS A 81 16.38 -0.79 16.82
N GLY A 82 15.72 0.24 16.30
CA GLY A 82 15.25 1.39 17.08
C GLY A 82 13.76 1.37 17.40
N GLY A 83 13.02 0.34 16.95
CA GLY A 83 11.58 0.25 17.10
C GLY A 83 10.80 1.10 16.09
N GLU A 84 9.50 1.21 16.29
CA GLU A 84 8.58 1.93 15.42
C GLU A 84 8.97 3.40 15.23
N PHE A 85 8.76 3.92 14.02
CA PHE A 85 8.82 5.34 13.71
C PHE A 85 7.55 6.02 14.23
N LYS A 86 7.72 7.12 14.95
CA LYS A 86 6.60 7.84 15.59
C LYS A 86 6.03 8.97 14.74
N SER A 87 6.81 9.48 13.79
CA SER A 87 6.42 10.54 12.87
C SER A 87 7.27 10.48 11.60
N ILE A 88 6.90 11.28 10.60
CA ILE A 88 7.69 11.39 9.38
C ILE A 88 9.08 12.00 9.63
N GLU A 89 9.20 12.92 10.59
CA GLU A 89 10.47 13.49 11.01
C GLU A 89 11.35 12.46 11.71
N ASP A 90 10.75 11.59 12.54
CA ASP A 90 11.47 10.49 13.19
C ASP A 90 12.03 9.52 12.16
N LEU A 91 11.24 9.18 11.13
CA LEU A 91 11.71 8.40 9.99
C LEU A 91 12.88 9.09 9.26
N CYS A 92 12.77 10.39 8.95
CA CYS A 92 13.84 11.13 8.28
C CYS A 92 15.14 11.21 9.10
N ARG A 93 15.03 11.32 10.42
CA ARG A 93 16.18 11.41 11.34
C ARG A 93 16.89 10.07 11.50
N ARG A 94 16.12 8.99 11.68
CA ARG A 94 16.64 7.67 12.03
C ARG A 94 16.98 6.82 10.82
N ALA A 95 16.09 6.74 9.82
CA ALA A 95 16.30 5.83 8.70
C ALA A 95 17.31 6.36 7.67
N ASN A 96 18.01 5.46 6.99
CA ASN A 96 18.82 5.81 5.83
C ASN A 96 17.92 5.83 4.58
N LEU A 97 17.60 7.04 4.11
CA LEU A 97 16.68 7.27 3.00
C LEU A 97 17.41 7.56 1.67
N ARG A 98 18.71 7.25 1.53
CA ARG A 98 19.48 7.48 0.29
C ARG A 98 18.86 6.82 -0.95
N GLY A 99 18.28 5.63 -0.78
CA GLY A 99 17.59 4.92 -1.86
C GLY A 99 16.16 5.41 -2.14
N VAL A 100 15.63 6.32 -1.32
CA VAL A 100 14.26 6.82 -1.41
C VAL A 100 14.25 8.16 -2.15
N ASN A 101 13.99 8.10 -3.45
CA ASN A 101 13.74 9.30 -4.25
C ASN A 101 12.26 9.74 -4.14
N LYS A 102 11.92 10.86 -4.78
CA LYS A 102 10.55 11.40 -4.78
C LYS A 102 9.50 10.40 -5.24
N ARG A 103 9.77 9.65 -6.31
CA ARG A 103 8.85 8.65 -6.85
C ARG A 103 8.62 7.50 -5.86
N VAL A 104 9.66 7.05 -5.15
CA VAL A 104 9.54 6.02 -4.10
C VAL A 104 8.71 6.56 -2.93
N MET A 105 9.02 7.76 -2.44
CA MET A 105 8.31 8.39 -1.33
C MET A 105 6.81 8.57 -1.65
N GLU A 106 6.48 9.12 -2.82
CA GLU A 106 5.10 9.26 -3.27
C GLU A 106 4.39 7.91 -3.38
N SER A 107 5.06 6.88 -3.93
CA SER A 107 4.49 5.52 -3.99
C SER A 107 4.12 5.01 -2.60
N LEU A 108 5.03 5.13 -1.63
CA LEU A 108 4.81 4.69 -0.25
C LEU A 108 3.65 5.44 0.41
N ILE A 109 3.58 6.77 0.25
CA ILE A 109 2.48 7.58 0.78
C ILE A 109 1.15 7.17 0.14
N LYS A 110 1.10 7.07 -1.20
CA LYS A 110 -0.12 6.82 -1.95
C LYS A 110 -0.77 5.48 -1.62
N VAL A 111 0.01 4.44 -1.35
CA VAL A 111 -0.51 3.12 -0.97
C VAL A 111 -0.76 2.96 0.53
N GLY A 112 -0.48 3.99 1.33
CA GLY A 112 -0.74 4.01 2.77
C GLY A 112 0.35 3.41 3.64
N ALA A 113 1.54 3.12 3.08
CA ALA A 113 2.65 2.61 3.87
C ALA A 113 3.09 3.56 4.99
N LEU A 114 2.74 4.85 4.89
CA LEU A 114 3.06 5.88 5.87
C LEU A 114 1.83 6.43 6.59
N ASP A 115 0.67 5.76 6.52
CA ASP A 115 -0.56 6.21 7.19
C ASP A 115 -0.39 6.26 8.72
N SER A 116 0.50 5.44 9.29
CA SER A 116 0.90 5.48 10.70
C SER A 116 1.71 6.72 11.09
N LEU A 117 2.25 7.47 10.12
CA LEU A 117 3.10 8.64 10.33
C LEU A 117 2.43 9.97 9.95
N GLY A 118 1.26 9.94 9.30
CA GLY A 118 0.52 11.14 8.93
C GLY A 118 -0.53 10.93 7.84
N ASN A 119 -1.34 11.96 7.60
CA ASN A 119 -2.34 11.95 6.54
C ASN A 119 -1.68 11.99 5.15
N ARG A 120 -2.12 11.12 4.22
CA ARG A 120 -1.56 10.99 2.86
C ARG A 120 -1.48 12.32 2.11
N GLY A 121 -2.52 13.16 2.14
CA GLY A 121 -2.51 14.41 1.38
C GLY A 121 -1.52 15.42 1.92
N ALA A 122 -1.42 15.53 3.26
CA ALA A 122 -0.44 16.40 3.89
C ALA A 122 1.01 15.94 3.61
N LEU A 123 1.25 14.62 3.66
CA LEU A 123 2.54 14.02 3.32
C LEU A 123 2.90 14.24 1.85
N LEU A 124 1.94 14.09 0.92
CA LEU A 124 2.15 14.31 -0.51
C LEU A 124 2.48 15.78 -0.83
N GLN A 125 1.74 16.73 -0.25
CA GLN A 125 2.02 18.15 -0.41
C GLN A 125 3.39 18.54 0.13
N SER A 126 3.86 17.83 1.15
CA SER A 126 5.14 18.10 1.81
C SER A 126 6.28 17.22 1.34
N VAL A 127 6.11 16.41 0.27
CA VAL A 127 7.09 15.40 -0.14
C VAL A 127 8.48 15.98 -0.41
N ASP A 128 8.56 17.15 -1.06
CA ASP A 128 9.84 17.80 -1.35
C ASP A 128 10.52 18.32 -0.08
N ARG A 129 9.73 18.79 0.89
CA ARG A 129 10.23 19.22 2.21
C ARG A 129 10.73 18.02 3.01
N ILE A 130 9.99 16.91 3.01
CA ILE A 130 10.36 15.65 3.67
C ILE A 130 11.69 15.11 3.10
N LEU A 131 11.85 15.08 1.77
CA LEU A 131 13.09 14.63 1.15
C LEU A 131 14.28 15.55 1.47
N SER A 132 14.04 16.87 1.50
CA SER A 132 15.06 17.85 1.87
C SER A 132 15.50 17.66 3.33
N LEU A 133 14.55 17.40 4.24
CA LEU A 133 14.83 17.05 5.63
C LEU A 133 15.67 15.78 5.72
N ALA A 134 15.24 14.69 5.08
CA ALA A 134 15.94 13.42 5.06
C ALA A 134 17.40 13.56 4.59
N GLN A 135 17.62 14.32 3.51
CA GLN A 135 18.97 14.59 3.00
C GLN A 135 19.82 15.37 4.00
N ARG A 136 19.25 16.36 4.69
CA ARG A 136 19.98 17.12 5.72
C ARG A 136 20.37 16.23 6.89
N GLU A 137 19.43 15.45 7.43
CA GLU A 137 19.68 14.51 8.54
C GLU A 137 20.72 13.45 8.17
N GLN A 138 20.72 13.00 6.91
CA GLN A 138 21.72 12.08 6.39
C GLN A 138 23.13 12.72 6.38
N ARG A 139 23.26 13.97 5.89
CA ARG A 139 24.54 14.70 5.91
C ARG A 139 25.05 14.97 7.32
N LEU A 140 24.16 15.30 8.26
CA LEU A 140 24.53 15.53 9.66
C LEU A 140 25.13 14.26 10.30
N ARG A 141 24.52 13.10 10.05
CA ARG A 141 25.06 11.81 10.51
C ARG A 141 26.41 11.47 9.90
N GLU A 142 26.60 11.73 8.61
CA GLU A 142 27.85 11.42 7.90
C GLU A 142 29.01 12.35 8.26
N SER A 143 28.70 13.63 8.50
CA SER A 143 29.71 14.63 8.87
C SER A 143 30.24 14.48 10.31
N GLY A 144 29.61 13.62 11.12
CA GLY A 144 29.91 13.50 12.55
C GLY A 144 29.63 14.78 13.34
N GLN A 145 28.95 15.78 12.77
CA GLN A 145 28.63 17.04 13.45
C GLN A 145 27.54 16.91 14.52
N SER A 146 26.82 15.78 14.57
CA SER A 146 25.93 15.49 15.70
C SER A 146 26.67 15.51 17.04
N THR A 147 27.94 15.07 17.08
CA THR A 147 28.73 15.04 18.32
C THR A 147 29.36 16.39 18.67
N MET A 148 29.65 17.28 17.70
CA MET A 148 30.25 18.60 17.98
C MET A 148 29.26 19.59 18.62
N PHE A 149 27.98 19.52 18.28
CA PHE A 149 26.95 20.31 18.96
C PHE A 149 26.58 19.72 20.34
N ASP A 150 26.60 18.38 20.50
CA ASP A 150 26.42 17.72 21.80
C ASP A 150 27.59 18.02 22.77
N LEU A 151 28.82 18.17 22.27
CA LEU A 151 30.03 18.43 23.07
C LEU A 151 30.11 19.87 23.62
N TRP A 152 29.38 20.83 23.06
CA TRP A 152 29.38 22.23 23.49
C TRP A 152 28.22 22.62 24.41
N GLY A 153 27.45 21.65 24.92
CA GLY A 153 26.46 21.88 26.00
C GLY A 153 25.24 22.70 25.59
N GLU A 154 25.25 23.32 24.41
CA GLU A 154 24.08 23.87 23.75
C GLU A 154 23.75 22.97 22.55
N ALA A 155 23.14 21.82 22.84
CA ALA A 155 22.16 21.28 21.92
C ALA A 155 21.01 22.29 21.89
N MET A 156 21.18 23.41 21.19
CA MET A 156 20.05 24.08 20.57
C MET A 156 19.57 23.06 19.54
N PRO A 157 18.46 22.33 19.77
CA PRO A 157 17.83 21.66 18.65
C PRO A 157 17.57 22.81 17.70
N VAL A 158 18.24 22.85 16.53
CA VAL A 158 17.82 23.75 15.47
C VAL A 158 16.33 23.48 15.38
N PRO A 159 15.46 24.46 15.71
CA PRO A 159 14.04 24.22 15.68
C PRO A 159 13.78 23.88 14.23
N LEU A 160 13.58 22.58 13.99
CA LEU A 160 12.84 22.15 12.85
C LEU A 160 11.56 22.93 13.02
N SER A 161 11.31 23.89 12.13
CA SER A 161 9.93 24.22 11.84
C SER A 161 9.27 22.87 11.67
N SER A 162 8.46 22.49 12.65
CA SER A 162 7.66 21.27 12.59
C SER A 162 7.09 21.24 11.19
N LEU A 163 7.17 20.11 10.49
CA LEU A 163 6.49 20.02 9.20
C LEU A 163 5.02 20.27 9.51
N GLU A 164 4.56 21.49 9.29
CA GLU A 164 3.16 21.85 9.42
C GLU A 164 2.48 21.16 8.24
N LEU A 165 1.99 19.96 8.53
CA LEU A 165 1.25 19.11 7.64
C LEU A 165 -0.17 19.66 7.58
N GLU A 166 -0.42 20.61 6.67
CA GLU A 166 -1.77 21.05 6.37
C GLU A 166 -2.58 19.86 5.84
N ALA A 167 -3.69 19.54 6.50
CA ALA A 167 -4.51 18.39 6.14
C ALA A 167 -5.25 18.65 4.83
N ALA A 168 -4.71 18.14 3.73
CA ALA A 168 -5.46 17.96 2.49
C ALA A 168 -6.11 16.58 2.51
N ASP A 169 -7.43 16.53 2.66
CA ASP A 169 -8.11 15.24 2.58
C ASP A 169 -8.16 14.75 1.13
N ILE A 170 -7.88 13.46 0.95
CA ILE A 170 -7.86 12.82 -0.37
C ILE A 170 -9.12 11.96 -0.48
N PRO A 171 -9.95 12.13 -1.52
CA PRO A 171 -11.13 11.31 -1.73
C PRO A 171 -10.79 9.81 -1.77
N THR A 172 -11.62 8.97 -1.14
CA THR A 172 -11.42 7.51 -1.11
C THR A 172 -11.24 6.92 -2.51
N ARG A 173 -12.02 7.39 -3.49
CA ARG A 173 -11.91 6.95 -4.88
C ARG A 173 -10.49 7.15 -5.45
N GLU A 174 -9.84 8.26 -5.11
CA GLU A 174 -8.49 8.57 -5.58
C GLU A 174 -7.45 7.67 -4.91
N LYS A 175 -7.59 7.42 -3.60
CA LYS A 175 -6.76 6.44 -2.87
C LYS A 175 -6.85 5.06 -3.51
N LEU A 176 -8.06 4.60 -3.84
CA LEU A 176 -8.30 3.31 -4.47
C LEU A 176 -7.65 3.22 -5.87
N VAL A 177 -7.70 4.29 -6.65
CA VAL A 177 -7.00 4.36 -7.96
C VAL A 177 -5.50 4.15 -7.76
N TRP A 178 -4.89 4.81 -6.78
CA TRP A 178 -3.46 4.63 -6.50
C TRP A 178 -3.13 3.20 -6.03
N GLU A 179 -3.94 2.61 -5.17
CA GLU A 179 -3.74 1.22 -4.74
C GLU A 179 -3.76 0.26 -5.94
N LYS A 180 -4.73 0.44 -6.85
CA LYS A 180 -4.79 -0.37 -8.07
C LYS A 180 -3.58 -0.15 -8.98
N GLU A 181 -3.13 1.09 -9.14
CA GLU A 181 -2.00 1.41 -10.01
C GLU A 181 -0.66 0.90 -9.46
N LEU A 182 -0.47 1.01 -8.14
CA LEU A 182 0.82 0.79 -7.47
C LEU A 182 0.95 -0.61 -6.86
N MET A 183 -0.15 -1.25 -6.48
CA MET A 183 -0.17 -2.60 -5.89
C MET A 183 -0.94 -3.63 -6.73
N GLY A 184 -1.70 -3.18 -7.74
CA GLY A 184 -2.54 -4.08 -8.55
C GLY A 184 -3.85 -4.50 -7.86
N VAL A 185 -4.08 -4.07 -6.61
CA VAL A 185 -5.19 -4.50 -5.76
C VAL A 185 -5.75 -3.32 -4.96
N TYR A 186 -7.02 -3.42 -4.58
CA TYR A 186 -7.63 -2.52 -3.60
C TYR A 186 -7.56 -3.18 -2.23
N LEU A 187 -6.81 -2.66 -1.26
CA LEU A 187 -6.67 -3.27 0.06
C LEU A 187 -7.44 -2.52 1.14
N SER A 188 -7.56 -1.20 1.03
CA SER A 188 -8.26 -0.40 2.04
C SER A 188 -9.77 -0.64 2.03
N GLU A 189 -10.38 -0.59 0.86
CA GLU A 189 -11.81 -0.82 0.68
C GLU A 189 -12.08 -1.39 -0.71
N HIS A 190 -13.07 -2.27 -0.86
CA HIS A 190 -13.50 -2.64 -2.21
C HIS A 190 -14.27 -1.45 -2.82
N PRO A 191 -14.00 -1.01 -4.07
CA PRO A 191 -14.68 0.16 -4.66
C PRO A 191 -16.20 0.02 -4.77
N PHE A 192 -16.68 -1.22 -4.71
CA PHE A 192 -18.10 -1.55 -4.71
C PHE A 192 -18.76 -1.47 -3.32
N SER A 193 -17.99 -1.46 -2.23
CA SER A 193 -18.53 -1.48 -0.85
C SER A 193 -19.54 -0.38 -0.56
N PRO A 194 -19.36 0.88 -1.01
CA PRO A 194 -20.37 1.94 -0.82
C PRO A 194 -21.72 1.66 -1.50
N PHE A 195 -21.73 0.77 -2.50
CA PHE A 195 -22.91 0.38 -3.26
C PHE A 195 -23.46 -0.99 -2.84
N ALA A 196 -22.66 -1.83 -2.19
CA ALA A 196 -23.06 -3.17 -1.76
C ALA A 196 -24.33 -3.14 -0.89
N ASN A 197 -24.42 -2.19 0.05
CA ASN A 197 -25.58 -2.04 0.93
C ASN A 197 -26.83 -1.45 0.25
N LYS A 198 -26.71 -0.99 -1.00
CA LYS A 198 -27.84 -0.43 -1.79
C LYS A 198 -28.46 -1.44 -2.74
N ILE A 199 -27.99 -2.68 -2.72
CA ILE A 199 -28.42 -3.73 -3.63
C ILE A 199 -29.18 -4.75 -2.79
N ASP A 200 -30.50 -4.73 -2.92
CA ASP A 200 -31.42 -5.57 -2.14
C ASP A 200 -31.25 -7.08 -2.44
N SER A 201 -30.77 -7.43 -3.63
CA SER A 201 -30.56 -8.82 -4.05
C SER A 201 -29.59 -8.91 -5.23
N GLY A 202 -28.42 -9.49 -5.00
CA GLY A 202 -27.46 -9.79 -6.07
C GLY A 202 -26.50 -10.88 -5.63
N THR A 203 -26.23 -11.85 -6.50
CA THR A 203 -25.21 -12.88 -6.29
C THR A 203 -23.84 -12.26 -6.51
N LEU A 204 -22.93 -12.37 -5.54
CA LEU A 204 -21.54 -11.95 -5.74
C LEU A 204 -20.88 -12.87 -6.77
N CYS A 205 -20.00 -12.36 -7.64
CA CYS A 205 -19.33 -13.19 -8.65
C CYS A 205 -18.67 -14.46 -8.05
N GLY A 206 -18.11 -14.35 -6.84
CA GLY A 206 -17.47 -15.47 -6.15
C GLY A 206 -18.42 -16.53 -5.59
N GLN A 207 -19.72 -16.29 -5.60
CA GLN A 207 -20.77 -17.24 -5.18
C GLN A 207 -21.37 -17.99 -6.36
N ILE A 208 -20.94 -17.71 -7.60
CA ILE A 208 -21.41 -18.43 -8.78
C ILE A 208 -20.70 -19.78 -8.84
N ASP A 209 -21.43 -20.85 -8.58
CA ASP A 209 -20.92 -22.22 -8.60
C ASP A 209 -21.81 -23.15 -9.44
N ALA A 210 -21.52 -24.45 -9.36
CA ALA A 210 -22.24 -25.47 -10.12
C ALA A 210 -23.72 -25.62 -9.71
N GLU A 211 -24.11 -25.21 -8.50
CA GLU A 211 -25.49 -25.31 -8.02
C GLU A 211 -26.39 -24.29 -8.74
N LEU A 212 -25.81 -23.18 -9.19
CA LEU A 212 -26.49 -22.14 -9.96
C LEU A 212 -26.51 -22.41 -11.47
N ALA A 213 -26.04 -23.59 -11.92
CA ALA A 213 -26.04 -23.96 -13.32
C ALA A 213 -27.46 -23.97 -13.91
N GLY A 214 -27.67 -23.25 -15.02
CA GLY A 214 -28.97 -23.13 -15.69
C GLY A 214 -29.94 -22.14 -15.04
N GLN A 215 -29.56 -21.51 -13.92
CA GLN A 215 -30.36 -20.49 -13.25
C GLN A 215 -30.02 -19.09 -13.78
N THR A 216 -31.01 -18.19 -13.79
CA THR A 216 -30.75 -16.77 -14.07
C THR A 216 -30.40 -16.08 -12.76
N VAL A 217 -29.17 -15.59 -12.64
CA VAL A 217 -28.69 -14.84 -11.48
C VAL A 217 -28.44 -13.38 -11.86
N SER A 218 -28.70 -12.47 -10.93
CA SER A 218 -28.35 -11.06 -11.08
C SER A 218 -27.06 -10.81 -10.31
N VAL A 219 -26.05 -10.27 -11.00
CA VAL A 219 -24.71 -10.05 -10.44
C VAL A 219 -24.45 -8.55 -10.43
N ALA A 220 -23.90 -8.07 -9.32
CA ALA A 220 -23.51 -6.68 -9.21
C ALA A 220 -22.04 -6.59 -8.80
N GLY A 221 -21.30 -5.72 -9.47
CA GLY A 221 -19.86 -5.60 -9.30
C GLY A 221 -19.32 -4.39 -10.06
N MET A 222 -18.00 -4.32 -10.16
CA MET A 222 -17.30 -3.23 -10.83
C MET A 222 -16.86 -3.71 -12.22
N VAL A 223 -17.28 -3.01 -13.26
CA VAL A 223 -16.88 -3.35 -14.62
C VAL A 223 -15.38 -3.08 -14.81
N ALA A 224 -14.57 -4.13 -14.91
CA ALA A 224 -13.14 -4.06 -15.16
C ALA A 224 -12.83 -3.69 -16.62
N SER A 225 -13.62 -4.19 -17.58
CA SER A 225 -13.49 -3.81 -18.99
C SER A 225 -14.78 -4.08 -19.76
N VAL A 226 -14.97 -3.37 -20.88
CA VAL A 226 -16.07 -3.59 -21.83
C VAL A 226 -15.50 -3.67 -23.25
N ARG A 227 -15.91 -4.69 -24.00
CA ARG A 227 -15.66 -4.82 -25.43
C ARG A 227 -16.97 -4.78 -26.18
N TYR A 228 -17.10 -3.83 -27.10
CA TYR A 228 -18.23 -3.76 -28.03
C TYR A 228 -17.94 -4.62 -29.26
N LEU A 229 -18.87 -5.51 -29.58
CA LEU A 229 -18.75 -6.50 -30.64
C LEU A 229 -20.05 -6.56 -31.46
N PHE A 230 -19.98 -7.19 -32.62
CA PHE A 230 -21.14 -7.43 -33.48
C PHE A 230 -21.31 -8.93 -33.71
N THR A 231 -22.56 -9.41 -33.72
CA THR A 231 -22.86 -10.77 -34.15
C THR A 231 -22.64 -10.93 -35.66
N LYS A 232 -22.63 -12.17 -36.17
CA LYS A 232 -22.56 -12.43 -37.62
C LYS A 232 -23.70 -11.76 -38.40
N ASP A 233 -24.84 -11.53 -37.75
CA ASP A 233 -26.01 -10.84 -38.33
C ASP A 233 -25.95 -9.30 -38.18
N GLY A 234 -24.83 -8.75 -37.70
CA GLY A 234 -24.66 -7.30 -37.51
C GLY A 234 -25.36 -6.70 -36.29
N ARG A 235 -25.84 -7.52 -35.34
CA ARG A 235 -26.45 -7.00 -34.11
C ARG A 235 -25.37 -6.61 -33.10
N PRO A 236 -25.40 -5.38 -32.54
CA PRO A 236 -24.42 -4.96 -31.54
C PRO A 236 -24.62 -5.71 -30.23
N PHE A 237 -23.52 -6.12 -29.59
CA PHE A 237 -23.51 -6.64 -28.22
C PHE A 237 -22.25 -6.18 -27.47
N ALA A 238 -22.28 -6.27 -26.15
CA ALA A 238 -21.13 -5.96 -25.31
C ALA A 238 -20.71 -7.19 -24.50
N SER A 239 -19.41 -7.43 -24.43
CA SER A 239 -18.79 -8.38 -23.50
C SER A 239 -18.12 -7.56 -22.41
N ALA A 240 -18.57 -7.73 -21.17
CA ALA A 240 -18.01 -7.05 -20.01
C ALA A 240 -17.31 -8.06 -19.09
N VAL A 241 -16.21 -7.63 -18.48
CA VAL A 241 -15.56 -8.33 -17.37
C VAL A 241 -15.89 -7.55 -16.10
N LEU A 242 -16.43 -8.25 -15.10
CA LEU A 242 -16.69 -7.75 -13.75
C LEU A 242 -15.54 -8.14 -12.81
#